data_AF-A0A1W1CKC9-F1
#
_entry.id   AF-A0A1W1CKC9-F1
#
_cell.length_a   1.000
_cell.length_b   1.000
_cell.length_c   1.000
_cell.angle_alpha   90.00
_cell.angle_beta   90.00
_cell.angle_gamma   90.00
#
_symmetry.space_group_name_H-M   'P 1'
#
loop_
_entity.id
_entity.type
_entity.pdbx_description
1 polymer ?
#
loop_
_entity_poly.entity_id
_entity_poly.type
_entity_poly.pdbx_seq_one_letter_code
_entity_poly.pdbx_strand_id
1 'polypeptide(L)'
;MKSFIIFLLALMFFTACNQADTVNHSASISGNIERISIPLREHGYSALFSKVITTQKEMNKFLSAVKKESEWNNKQTFLDMLRNAQIDFGKYNLLLYRMNENSGSINVDISAPRVKGNTVLIHIKRVTPSMGTVDMAYYMLAYKVAKKIGTMTFDNGKQAVVIANKESSMVIPENCMEWYDGCNQCARIKSSASAICTQRACRVYRPQDFKCTQWK
;
A
#
# COMPACT_ATOMS: atom_id res chain seq x y z
N MET A 1 -25.04 -65.58 47.08
CA MET A 1 -24.90 -65.58 45.61
C MET A 1 -24.51 -64.16 45.18
N LYS A 2 -23.37 -64.01 44.48
CA LYS A 2 -23.05 -63.02 43.41
C LYS A 2 -23.54 -61.57 43.64
N SER A 3 -22.73 -60.51 43.67
CA SER A 3 -21.57 -60.17 42.84
C SER A 3 -20.83 -58.96 43.43
N PHE A 4 -19.53 -58.88 43.11
CA PHE A 4 -18.69 -57.68 43.13
C PHE A 4 -19.35 -56.50 42.39
N ILE A 5 -19.02 -55.26 42.78
CA ILE A 5 -18.62 -54.17 41.88
C ILE A 5 -17.91 -53.08 42.71
N ILE A 6 -16.64 -52.88 42.34
CA ILE A 6 -15.75 -51.79 42.72
C ILE A 6 -16.24 -50.53 41.99
N PHE A 7 -16.42 -49.40 42.69
CA PHE A 7 -16.57 -48.11 42.00
C PHE A 7 -15.44 -47.14 42.31
N LEU A 8 -14.86 -46.73 41.19
CA LEU A 8 -13.63 -46.03 40.96
C LEU A 8 -13.77 -44.54 41.33
N LEU A 9 -12.77 -44.00 42.03
CA LEU A 9 -12.51 -42.56 42.10
C LEU A 9 -12.23 -42.04 40.68
N ALA A 10 -13.04 -41.09 40.21
CA ALA A 10 -12.71 -40.27 39.04
C ALA A 10 -12.72 -38.79 39.47
N LEU A 11 -11.53 -38.28 39.82
CA LEU A 11 -11.26 -36.85 39.87
C LEU A 11 -11.46 -36.27 38.47
N MET A 12 -12.48 -35.43 38.30
CA MET A 12 -12.56 -34.56 37.13
C MET A 12 -11.58 -33.41 37.31
N PHE A 13 -10.43 -33.51 36.64
CA PHE A 13 -9.59 -32.35 36.35
C PHE A 13 -10.33 -31.46 35.35
N PHE A 14 -10.76 -30.28 35.77
CA PHE A 14 -11.14 -29.20 34.87
C PHE A 14 -9.87 -28.66 34.20
N THR A 15 -9.49 -29.23 33.05
CA THR A 15 -8.58 -28.56 32.12
C THR A 15 -9.33 -27.45 31.42
N ALA A 16 -9.12 -26.22 31.88
CA ALA A 16 -9.47 -25.01 31.14
C ALA A 16 -8.64 -24.96 29.85
N CYS A 17 -9.26 -25.23 28.70
CA CYS A 17 -8.68 -24.86 27.41
C CYS A 17 -8.73 -23.34 27.29
N ASN A 18 -7.67 -22.67 27.73
CA ASN A 18 -7.33 -21.35 27.20
C ASN A 18 -6.99 -21.56 25.72
N GLN A 19 -7.95 -21.34 24.83
CA GLN A 19 -7.64 -21.03 23.44
C GLN A 19 -6.99 -19.65 23.45
N ALA A 20 -5.67 -19.65 23.60
CA ALA A 20 -4.87 -18.54 23.11
C ALA A 20 -5.08 -18.53 21.59
N ASP A 21 -5.95 -17.64 21.13
CA ASP A 21 -5.98 -17.23 19.74
C ASP A 21 -4.55 -16.88 19.36
N THR A 22 -3.95 -17.72 18.53
CA THR A 22 -2.75 -17.38 17.78
C THR A 22 -3.14 -16.28 16.81
N VAL A 23 -3.24 -15.06 17.32
CA VAL A 23 -3.04 -13.85 16.53
C VAL A 23 -1.65 -14.04 15.95
N ASN A 24 -1.59 -14.30 14.65
CA ASN A 24 -0.39 -14.15 13.85
C ASN A 24 0.07 -12.70 14.04
N HIS A 25 0.87 -12.46 15.07
CA HIS A 25 1.74 -11.31 15.16
C HIS A 25 2.69 -11.45 13.98
N SER A 26 2.28 -10.83 12.85
CA SER A 26 3.20 -10.37 11.82
C SER A 26 4.35 -9.72 12.56
N ALA A 27 5.48 -10.41 12.60
CA ALA A 27 6.68 -9.94 13.25
C ALA A 27 6.88 -8.47 12.86
N SER A 28 6.92 -7.60 13.86
CA SER A 28 7.26 -6.19 13.70
C SER A 28 8.70 -6.16 13.20
N ILE A 29 8.86 -6.11 11.87
CA ILE A 29 10.18 -5.97 11.25
C ILE A 29 10.60 -4.52 11.44
N SER A 30 11.15 -4.25 12.64
CA SER A 30 11.81 -3.01 13.06
C SER A 30 10.90 -1.78 13.04
N GLY A 31 11.05 -0.86 13.99
CA GLY A 31 10.38 0.47 13.99
C GLY A 31 10.72 1.38 12.79
N ASN A 32 11.13 0.81 11.65
CA ASN A 32 11.49 1.49 10.42
C ASN A 32 10.33 1.50 9.41
N ILE A 33 9.42 0.53 9.46
CA ILE A 33 8.28 0.46 8.55
C ILE A 33 7.11 -0.29 9.17
N GLU A 34 5.90 0.21 8.94
CA GLU A 34 4.66 -0.41 9.40
C GLU A 34 3.58 -0.25 8.33
N ARG A 35 2.85 -1.33 8.03
CA ARG A 35 1.71 -1.30 7.11
C ARG A 35 0.48 -0.74 7.83
N ILE A 36 -0.21 0.19 7.19
CA ILE A 36 -1.53 0.68 7.63
C ILE A 36 -2.60 -0.14 6.92
N SER A 37 -3.52 -0.74 7.69
CA SER A 37 -4.57 -1.64 7.21
C SER A 37 -5.74 -0.93 6.52
N ILE A 38 -5.46 -0.16 5.47
CA ILE A 38 -6.50 0.39 4.59
C ILE A 38 -7.17 -0.73 3.77
N PRO A 39 -8.41 -0.52 3.26
CA PRO A 39 -8.99 -1.40 2.25
C PRO A 39 -8.00 -1.61 1.10
N LEU A 40 -7.74 -2.87 0.73
CA LEU A 40 -6.68 -3.17 -0.23
C LEU A 40 -7.08 -2.79 -1.66
N ARG A 41 -8.37 -2.88 -1.99
CA ARG A 41 -8.93 -2.65 -3.33
C ARG A 41 -10.18 -1.78 -3.23
N GLU A 42 -10.23 -0.67 -3.96
CA GLU A 42 -11.38 0.24 -4.00
C GLU A 42 -11.48 0.96 -5.34
N HIS A 43 -12.70 1.24 -5.82
CA HIS A 43 -12.90 2.03 -7.03
C HIS A 43 -12.37 3.47 -6.90
N GLY A 44 -12.46 4.06 -5.69
CA GLY A 44 -11.94 5.40 -5.43
C GLY A 44 -10.42 5.54 -5.60
N TYR A 45 -9.66 4.44 -5.58
CA TYR A 45 -8.22 4.47 -5.88
C TYR A 45 -7.90 4.74 -7.34
N SER A 46 -8.89 4.72 -8.23
CA SER A 46 -8.74 5.18 -9.62
C SER A 46 -8.33 6.65 -9.71
N ALA A 47 -8.82 7.48 -8.79
CA ALA A 47 -8.55 8.93 -8.73
C ALA A 47 -7.29 9.30 -7.93
N LEU A 48 -6.60 8.31 -7.33
CA LEU A 48 -5.44 8.53 -6.45
C LEU A 48 -4.13 8.08 -7.08
N PHE A 49 -3.03 8.68 -6.61
CA PHE A 49 -1.65 8.39 -7.02
C PHE A 49 -0.83 7.84 -5.88
N SER A 50 0.20 7.11 -6.26
CA SER A 50 1.34 6.87 -5.38
C SER A 50 1.91 8.20 -4.90
N LYS A 51 2.12 8.32 -3.60
CA LYS A 51 2.49 9.57 -2.94
C LYS A 51 3.24 9.32 -1.65
N VAL A 52 4.25 10.13 -1.38
CA VAL A 52 4.82 10.26 -0.05
C VAL A 52 4.29 11.55 0.57
N ILE A 53 3.67 11.43 1.73
CA ILE A 53 3.16 12.52 2.56
C ILE A 53 4.17 12.67 3.70
N THR A 54 4.75 13.86 3.81
CA THR A 54 5.90 14.13 4.66
C THR A 54 5.57 15.03 5.85
N THR A 55 4.37 15.62 5.86
CA THR A 55 3.90 16.52 6.92
C THR A 55 2.42 16.31 7.26
N GLN A 56 2.03 16.70 8.48
CA GLN A 56 0.62 16.68 8.88
C GLN A 56 -0.25 17.61 8.02
N LYS A 57 0.30 18.74 7.55
CA LYS A 57 -0.41 19.67 6.66
C LYS A 57 -0.77 19.01 5.33
N GLU A 58 0.17 18.28 4.74
CA GLU A 58 -0.06 17.49 3.51
C GLU A 58 -1.06 16.37 3.75
N MET A 59 -0.98 15.70 4.91
CA MET A 59 -1.94 14.66 5.29
C MET A 59 -3.37 15.22 5.37
N ASN A 60 -3.55 16.34 6.06
CA ASN A 60 -4.85 17.00 6.17
C ASN A 60 -5.39 17.44 4.79
N LYS A 61 -4.52 17.98 3.92
CA LYS A 61 -4.88 18.34 2.54
C LYS A 61 -5.32 17.11 1.74
N PHE A 62 -4.58 16.01 1.85
CA PHE A 62 -4.91 14.75 1.19
C PHE A 62 -6.25 14.19 1.65
N LEU A 63 -6.47 14.07 2.96
CA LEU A 63 -7.74 13.58 3.52
C LEU A 63 -8.93 14.47 3.13
N SER A 64 -8.73 15.79 3.08
CA SER A 64 -9.75 16.75 2.65
C SER A 64 -10.09 16.58 1.16
N ALA A 65 -9.10 16.34 0.30
CA ALA A 65 -9.34 16.03 -1.11
C ALA A 65 -10.13 14.73 -1.27
N VAL A 66 -9.68 13.65 -0.61
CA VAL A 66 -10.37 12.35 -0.63
C VAL A 66 -11.82 12.46 -0.16
N LYS A 67 -12.10 13.25 0.89
CA LYS A 67 -13.47 13.43 1.41
C LYS A 67 -14.45 13.92 0.33
N LYS A 68 -13.98 14.74 -0.62
CA LYS A 68 -14.78 15.34 -1.69
C LYS A 68 -15.08 14.39 -2.85
N GLU A 69 -14.34 13.29 -2.99
CA GLU A 69 -14.58 12.30 -4.04
C GLU A 69 -15.95 11.62 -3.84
N SER A 70 -16.73 11.51 -4.91
CA SER A 70 -17.98 10.73 -4.94
C SER A 70 -17.71 9.27 -5.27
N GLU A 71 -18.70 8.38 -5.08
CA GLU A 71 -18.66 7.00 -5.60
C GLU A 71 -17.51 6.11 -5.07
N TRP A 72 -17.29 6.14 -3.76
CA TRP A 72 -16.28 5.30 -3.11
C TRP A 72 -16.86 4.53 -1.93
N ASN A 73 -17.07 3.23 -2.13
CA ASN A 73 -17.72 2.29 -1.20
C ASN A 73 -17.16 2.33 0.23
N ASN A 74 -15.85 2.08 0.41
CA ASN A 74 -15.24 2.08 1.74
C ASN A 74 -14.43 3.34 2.05
N LYS A 75 -14.86 4.50 1.53
CA LYS A 75 -14.15 5.79 1.73
C LYS A 75 -13.94 6.14 3.19
N GLN A 76 -14.97 5.98 4.02
CA GLN A 76 -14.91 6.34 5.44
C GLN A 76 -13.91 5.45 6.18
N THR A 77 -13.95 4.14 5.95
CA THR A 77 -12.97 3.18 6.48
C THR A 77 -11.54 3.56 6.08
N PHE A 78 -11.31 3.92 4.82
CA PHE A 78 -10.00 4.40 4.37
C PHE A 78 -9.53 5.65 5.12
N LEU A 79 -10.41 6.65 5.25
CA LEU A 79 -10.11 7.90 5.97
C LEU A 79 -9.80 7.65 7.45
N ASP A 80 -10.57 6.77 8.11
CA ASP A 80 -10.41 6.50 9.53
C ASP A 80 -9.15 5.70 9.83
N MET A 81 -8.83 4.69 9.02
CA MET A 81 -7.56 3.95 9.15
C MET A 81 -6.35 4.88 9.02
N LEU A 82 -6.41 5.83 8.09
CA LEU A 82 -5.34 6.81 7.90
C LEU A 82 -5.24 7.84 9.02
N ARG A 83 -6.35 8.29 9.61
CA ARG A 83 -6.35 9.18 10.79
C ARG A 83 -5.83 8.47 12.04
N ASN A 84 -6.27 7.23 12.24
CA ASN A 84 -5.95 6.43 13.42
C ASN A 84 -4.50 5.92 13.42
N ALA A 85 -3.80 6.00 12.28
CA ALA A 85 -2.39 5.63 12.17
C ALA A 85 -1.41 6.53 12.96
N GLN A 86 -1.87 7.68 13.48
CA GLN A 86 -1.13 8.60 14.38
C GLN A 86 0.36 8.76 14.01
N ILE A 87 0.61 9.24 12.79
CA ILE A 87 1.96 9.29 12.22
C ILE A 87 2.73 10.49 12.81
N ASP A 88 3.82 10.21 13.53
CA ASP A 88 4.81 11.21 13.92
C ASP A 88 5.63 11.63 12.68
N PHE A 89 5.18 12.67 11.99
CA PHE A 89 5.84 13.20 10.79
C PHE A 89 7.24 13.81 11.05
N GLY A 90 7.67 13.94 12.32
CA GLY A 90 9.06 14.21 12.65
C GLY A 90 9.98 13.02 12.39
N LYS A 91 9.45 11.80 12.55
CA LYS A 91 10.20 10.53 12.44
C LYS A 91 9.86 9.71 11.20
N TYR A 92 8.63 9.82 10.72
CA TYR A 92 8.08 8.99 9.65
C TYR A 92 7.50 9.83 8.52
N ASN A 93 7.37 9.21 7.35
CA ASN A 93 6.50 9.65 6.28
C ASN A 93 5.38 8.62 6.12
N LEU A 94 4.28 9.04 5.49
CA LEU A 94 3.26 8.15 4.98
C LEU A 94 3.51 7.91 3.49
N LEU A 95 3.75 6.67 3.10
CA LEU A 95 3.84 6.28 1.70
C LEU A 95 2.54 5.57 1.30
N LEU A 96 1.89 6.10 0.28
CA LEU A 96 0.78 5.49 -0.44
C LEU A 96 1.31 4.94 -1.77
N TYR A 97 1.10 3.67 -2.05
CA TYR A 97 1.48 3.04 -3.31
C TYR A 97 0.24 2.51 -4.02
N ARG A 98 -0.10 3.15 -5.14
CA ARG A 98 -1.21 2.79 -6.01
C ARG A 98 -0.73 1.90 -7.13
N MET A 99 -1.44 0.82 -7.36
CA MET A 99 -1.27 -0.05 -8.54
C MET A 99 -2.62 -0.40 -9.16
N ASN A 100 -2.62 -0.73 -10.44
CA ASN A 100 -3.82 -1.14 -11.16
C ASN A 100 -3.60 -2.47 -11.87
N GLU A 101 -4.65 -3.26 -11.91
CA GLU A 101 -4.74 -4.50 -12.66
C GLU A 101 -5.74 -4.32 -13.79
N ASN A 102 -5.49 -4.98 -14.91
CA ASN A 102 -6.34 -4.93 -16.10
C ASN A 102 -7.60 -5.81 -15.98
N SER A 103 -7.79 -6.46 -14.83
CA SER A 103 -8.96 -7.28 -14.55
C SER A 103 -9.32 -7.21 -13.07
N GLY A 104 -10.61 -7.10 -12.79
CA GLY A 104 -11.24 -7.17 -11.48
C GLY A 104 -11.06 -8.51 -10.80
N SER A 105 -10.75 -9.55 -11.56
CA SER A 105 -10.60 -10.90 -11.04
C SER A 105 -9.19 -11.19 -10.53
N ILE A 106 -8.20 -10.34 -10.84
CA ILE A 106 -6.83 -10.51 -10.36
C ILE A 106 -6.77 -10.08 -8.90
N ASN A 107 -6.36 -10.98 -8.01
CA ASN A 107 -6.09 -10.67 -6.61
C ASN A 107 -4.59 -10.41 -6.39
N VAL A 108 -4.26 -9.63 -5.36
CA VAL A 108 -2.89 -9.35 -4.96
C VAL A 108 -2.67 -9.81 -3.53
N ASP A 109 -1.55 -10.49 -3.30
CA ASP A 109 -1.07 -10.89 -1.99
C ASP A 109 0.23 -10.14 -1.68
N ILE A 110 0.32 -9.54 -0.49
CA ILE A 110 1.36 -8.58 -0.13
C ILE A 110 2.24 -9.23 0.93
N SER A 111 3.48 -9.52 0.56
CA SER A 111 4.47 -10.07 1.48
C SER A 111 4.86 -9.05 2.55
N ALA A 112 5.33 -9.56 3.69
CA ALA A 112 5.92 -8.72 4.73
C ALA A 112 7.13 -7.92 4.19
N PRO A 113 7.34 -6.66 4.63
CA PRO A 113 8.47 -5.85 4.19
C PRO A 113 9.82 -6.46 4.57
N ARG A 114 10.77 -6.46 3.65
CA ARG A 114 12.15 -6.89 3.88
C ARG A 114 13.06 -5.67 3.91
N VAL A 115 13.68 -5.39 5.07
CA VAL A 115 14.56 -4.24 5.25
C VAL A 115 16.01 -4.65 5.03
N LYS A 116 16.74 -3.93 4.17
CA LYS A 116 18.18 -4.10 3.97
C LYS A 116 18.87 -2.73 3.94
N GLY A 117 19.61 -2.41 4.99
CA GLY A 117 20.22 -1.08 5.15
C GLY A 117 19.15 0.01 5.19
N ASN A 118 19.23 0.95 4.25
CA ASN A 118 18.26 2.04 4.08
C ASN A 118 17.18 1.75 3.02
N THR A 119 17.06 0.50 2.56
CA THR A 119 16.09 0.11 1.52
C THR A 119 15.08 -0.89 2.06
N VAL A 120 13.87 -0.86 1.51
CA VAL A 120 12.81 -1.81 1.82
C VAL A 120 12.31 -2.47 0.54
N LEU A 121 12.14 -3.78 0.55
CA LEU A 121 11.53 -4.55 -0.53
C LEU A 121 10.20 -5.16 -0.07
N ILE A 122 9.16 -4.97 -0.86
CA ILE A 122 7.83 -5.57 -0.69
C ILE A 122 7.52 -6.36 -1.94
N HIS A 123 7.37 -7.67 -1.79
CA HIS A 123 6.91 -8.54 -2.88
C HIS A 123 5.38 -8.55 -2.93
N ILE A 124 4.86 -8.49 -4.16
CA ILE A 124 3.43 -8.48 -4.47
C ILE A 124 3.16 -9.67 -5.38
N LYS A 125 2.50 -10.70 -4.86
CA LYS A 125 2.12 -11.86 -5.65
C LYS A 125 0.78 -11.60 -6.31
N ARG A 126 0.70 -11.78 -7.63
CA ARG A 126 -0.55 -11.72 -8.39
C ARG A 126 -1.16 -13.11 -8.48
N VAL A 127 -2.46 -13.20 -8.22
CA VAL A 127 -3.26 -14.41 -8.38
C VAL A 127 -4.26 -14.16 -9.51
N THR A 128 -3.98 -14.74 -10.67
CA THR A 128 -4.80 -14.61 -11.87
C THR A 128 -5.71 -15.84 -12.00
N PRO A 129 -7.04 -15.69 -11.98
CA PRO A 129 -7.96 -16.80 -12.21
C PRO A 129 -7.98 -17.21 -13.68
N SER A 130 -8.51 -18.41 -13.95
CA SER A 130 -8.65 -18.94 -15.31
C SER A 130 -9.63 -18.14 -16.17
N MET A 131 -10.66 -17.55 -15.55
CA MET A 131 -11.61 -16.63 -16.18
C MET A 131 -11.50 -15.26 -15.52
N GLY A 132 -11.28 -14.24 -16.34
CA GLY A 132 -11.18 -12.86 -15.90
C GLY A 132 -12.39 -12.03 -16.29
N THR A 133 -12.56 -10.92 -15.62
CA THR A 133 -13.50 -9.86 -15.95
C THR A 133 -12.77 -8.72 -16.68
N VAL A 134 -13.52 -7.89 -17.40
CA VAL A 134 -12.97 -6.73 -18.15
C VAL A 134 -12.86 -5.45 -17.33
N ASP A 135 -13.38 -5.43 -16.10
CA ASP A 135 -13.26 -4.27 -15.22
C ASP A 135 -11.83 -4.11 -14.71
N MET A 136 -11.35 -2.88 -14.53
CA MET A 136 -10.04 -2.64 -13.93
C MET A 136 -10.13 -2.75 -12.40
N ALA A 137 -9.11 -3.34 -11.77
CA ALA A 137 -8.97 -3.29 -10.31
C ALA A 137 -7.94 -2.25 -9.90
N TYR A 138 -8.27 -1.45 -8.88
CA TYR A 138 -7.36 -0.46 -8.31
C TYR A 138 -7.02 -0.85 -6.88
N TYR A 139 -5.72 -0.93 -6.61
CA TYR A 139 -5.17 -1.34 -5.34
C TYR A 139 -4.35 -0.20 -4.73
N MET A 140 -4.38 -0.09 -3.41
CA MET A 140 -3.55 0.86 -2.66
C MET A 140 -2.90 0.16 -1.47
N LEU A 141 -1.62 0.42 -1.26
CA LEU A 141 -0.91 0.09 -0.03
C LEU A 141 -0.57 1.36 0.72
N ALA A 142 -0.64 1.33 2.04
CA ALA A 142 -0.24 2.43 2.90
C ALA A 142 0.81 1.94 3.91
N TYR A 143 1.91 2.69 4.02
CA TYR A 143 2.99 2.41 4.96
C TYR A 143 3.40 3.67 5.70
N LYS A 144 3.57 3.54 7.02
CA LYS A 144 4.33 4.46 7.85
C LYS A 144 5.81 4.06 7.73
N VAL A 145 6.67 4.97 7.26
CA VAL A 145 8.06 4.65 6.87
C VAL A 145 9.02 5.62 7.53
N ALA A 146 10.01 5.13 8.28
CA ALA A 146 10.97 5.98 8.98
C ALA A 146 11.81 6.78 7.98
N LYS A 147 12.05 8.06 8.27
CA LYS A 147 12.78 8.99 7.37
C LYS A 147 14.22 8.57 7.04
N LYS A 148 14.80 7.67 7.83
CA LYS A 148 16.12 7.07 7.56
C LYS A 148 16.11 6.03 6.43
N ILE A 149 14.95 5.45 6.12
CA ILE A 149 14.77 4.63 4.92
C ILE A 149 14.84 5.58 3.71
N GLY A 150 15.74 5.29 2.78
CA GLY A 150 15.92 6.04 1.56
C GLY A 150 14.89 5.66 0.48
N THR A 151 14.68 4.37 0.25
CA THR A 151 13.81 3.88 -0.83
C THR A 151 12.96 2.69 -0.43
N MET A 152 11.82 2.57 -1.11
CA MET A 152 10.92 1.43 -1.06
C MET A 152 10.73 0.85 -2.45
N THR A 153 10.91 -0.45 -2.59
CA THR A 153 10.71 -1.21 -3.83
C THR A 153 9.49 -2.09 -3.70
N PHE A 154 8.54 -1.94 -4.61
CA PHE A 154 7.36 -2.77 -4.76
C PHE A 154 7.54 -3.66 -5.99
N ASP A 155 7.77 -4.95 -5.77
CA ASP A 155 8.08 -5.90 -6.84
C ASP A 155 6.93 -6.89 -7.01
N ASN A 156 6.30 -6.89 -8.19
CA ASN A 156 5.20 -7.79 -8.51
C ASN A 156 5.61 -9.00 -9.39
N GLY A 157 6.91 -9.24 -9.54
CA GLY A 157 7.48 -10.29 -10.39
C GLY A 157 7.47 -9.96 -11.90
N LYS A 158 6.75 -8.92 -12.32
CA LYS A 158 6.82 -8.38 -13.69
C LYS A 158 7.55 -7.04 -13.74
N GLN A 159 7.38 -6.21 -12.73
CA GLN A 159 8.01 -4.91 -12.58
C GLN A 159 8.35 -4.66 -11.11
N ALA A 160 9.44 -3.94 -10.88
CA ALA A 160 9.82 -3.45 -9.55
C ALA A 160 9.73 -1.92 -9.54
N VAL A 161 8.81 -1.35 -8.77
CA VAL A 161 8.62 0.10 -8.67
C VAL A 161 9.41 0.62 -7.48
N VAL A 162 10.39 1.50 -7.73
CA VAL A 162 11.21 2.11 -6.67
C VAL A 162 10.71 3.53 -6.36
N ILE A 163 10.40 3.78 -5.08
CA ILE A 163 9.91 5.07 -4.56
C ILE A 163 10.88 5.60 -3.52
N ALA A 164 11.35 6.83 -3.69
CA ALA A 164 12.14 7.54 -2.69
C ALA A 164 11.27 8.02 -1.52
N ASN A 165 11.72 7.80 -0.28
CA ASN A 165 11.00 8.13 0.95
C ASN A 165 11.38 9.54 1.50
N LYS A 166 11.53 10.53 0.62
CA LYS A 166 11.91 11.90 1.02
C LYS A 166 11.22 13.01 0.21
N GLU A 167 10.80 12.72 -1.02
CA GLU A 167 10.20 13.71 -1.91
C GLU A 167 8.67 13.73 -1.80
N SER A 168 8.10 14.89 -1.51
CA SER A 168 6.65 15.11 -1.48
C SER A 168 6.18 15.85 -2.73
N SER A 169 5.56 15.10 -3.63
CA SER A 169 4.55 15.48 -4.63
C SER A 169 4.24 14.19 -5.40
N MET A 170 3.57 14.24 -6.56
CA MET A 170 3.30 13.05 -7.39
C MET A 170 4.59 12.24 -7.58
N VAL A 171 4.64 11.00 -7.07
CA VAL A 171 5.88 10.20 -7.05
C VAL A 171 6.10 9.58 -8.42
N ILE A 172 7.15 10.01 -9.11
CA ILE A 172 7.64 9.37 -10.33
C ILE A 172 8.63 8.28 -9.91
N PRO A 173 8.32 6.99 -10.14
CA PRO A 173 9.24 5.91 -9.81
C PRO A 173 10.63 6.11 -10.44
N GLU A 174 11.68 5.68 -9.74
CA GLU A 174 13.06 5.84 -10.24
C GLU A 174 13.28 5.13 -11.58
N ASN A 175 12.63 3.98 -11.75
CA ASN A 175 12.68 3.18 -12.97
C ASN A 175 11.60 3.56 -14.00
N CYS A 176 10.82 4.61 -13.76
CA CYS A 176 9.93 5.18 -14.77
C CYS A 176 10.72 6.16 -15.65
N MET A 177 10.90 5.80 -16.93
CA MET A 177 11.68 6.56 -17.90
C MET A 177 10.83 7.62 -18.61
N GLU A 178 9.56 7.31 -18.86
CA GLU A 178 8.58 8.24 -19.41
C GLU A 178 7.26 8.13 -18.65
N TRP A 179 6.58 9.26 -18.44
CA TRP A 179 5.29 9.31 -17.77
C TRP A 179 4.41 10.41 -18.36
N TYR A 180 3.11 10.22 -18.21
CA TYR A 180 2.15 11.29 -18.36
C TYR A 180 1.89 11.88 -16.97
N ASP A 181 2.02 13.20 -16.80
CA ASP A 181 1.81 13.89 -15.51
C ASP A 181 0.36 14.30 -15.24
N GLY A 182 -0.56 13.95 -16.14
CA GLY A 182 -1.93 14.47 -16.13
C GLY A 182 -2.20 15.62 -17.09
N CYS A 183 -1.17 16.08 -17.80
CA CYS A 183 -1.24 17.19 -18.75
C CYS A 183 -0.18 17.04 -19.84
N ASN A 184 1.06 16.75 -19.45
CA ASN A 184 2.24 16.64 -20.27
C ASN A 184 2.75 15.21 -20.35
N GLN A 185 3.30 14.88 -21.50
CA GLN A 185 4.19 13.74 -21.64
C GLN A 185 5.59 14.18 -21.19
N CYS A 186 6.18 13.43 -20.29
CA CYS A 186 7.48 13.72 -19.68
C CYS A 186 8.43 12.53 -19.81
N ALA A 187 9.73 12.80 -19.88
CA ALA A 187 10.79 11.80 -19.96
C ALA A 187 12.00 12.19 -19.10
N ARG A 188 12.69 11.19 -18.54
CA ARG A 188 13.96 11.38 -17.81
C ARG A 188 15.12 11.66 -18.77
N ILE A 189 15.99 12.60 -18.41
CA ILE A 189 17.30 12.76 -19.04
C ILE A 189 18.28 11.82 -18.35
N LYS A 190 19.01 10.99 -19.10
CA LYS A 190 19.93 9.95 -18.58
C LYS A 190 21.05 10.46 -17.63
N SER A 191 21.24 11.77 -17.49
CA SER A 191 22.33 12.39 -16.73
C SER A 191 21.92 13.45 -15.70
N SER A 192 20.62 13.73 -15.48
CA SER A 192 20.19 14.69 -14.46
C SER A 192 18.82 14.34 -13.87
N ALA A 193 18.52 14.90 -12.68
CA ALA A 193 17.21 14.79 -12.04
C ALA A 193 16.10 15.58 -12.77
N SER A 194 16.43 16.28 -13.86
CA SER A 194 15.50 17.11 -14.61
C SER A 194 14.76 16.30 -15.66
N ALA A 195 13.44 16.48 -15.72
CA ALA A 195 12.56 15.90 -16.74
C ALA A 195 12.42 16.85 -17.93
N ILE A 196 12.28 16.31 -19.14
CA ILE A 196 11.79 17.06 -20.31
C ILE A 196 10.31 16.72 -20.46
N CYS A 197 9.46 17.74 -20.52
CA CYS A 197 8.02 17.58 -20.69
C CYS A 197 7.53 18.38 -21.90
N THR A 198 6.41 17.96 -22.50
CA THR A 198 5.81 18.64 -23.66
C THR A 198 5.35 20.09 -23.41
N GLN A 199 5.36 20.56 -22.14
CA GLN A 199 4.98 21.92 -21.69
C GLN A 199 3.70 22.50 -22.35
N ARG A 200 2.68 21.66 -22.56
CA ARG A 200 1.41 22.05 -23.16
C ARG A 200 0.58 22.84 -22.16
N ALA A 201 -0.06 23.92 -22.62
CA ALA A 201 -1.03 24.67 -21.83
C ALA A 201 -2.28 23.82 -21.59
N CYS A 202 -2.49 23.38 -20.35
CA CYS A 202 -3.63 22.55 -19.98
C CYS A 202 -4.75 23.39 -19.39
N ARG A 203 -5.92 23.35 -20.04
CA ARG A 203 -7.15 23.97 -19.52
C ARG A 203 -7.57 23.36 -18.18
N VAL A 204 -7.29 22.08 -17.99
CA VAL A 204 -7.51 21.34 -16.74
C VAL A 204 -6.29 20.44 -16.52
N TYR A 205 -5.61 20.62 -15.39
CA TYR A 205 -4.56 19.69 -14.96
C TYR A 205 -5.24 18.47 -14.33
N ARG A 206 -5.03 17.28 -14.90
CA ARG A 206 -5.68 16.04 -14.46
C ARG A 206 -4.67 15.07 -13.85
N PRO A 207 -4.16 15.34 -12.63
CA PRO A 207 -3.20 14.46 -11.99
C PRO A 207 -3.74 13.03 -11.86
N GLN A 208 -5.09 12.84 -11.88
CA GLN A 208 -5.77 11.55 -11.99
C GLN A 208 -5.30 10.64 -13.14
N ASP A 209 -4.79 11.25 -14.22
CA ASP A 209 -4.34 10.52 -15.39
C ASP A 209 -2.86 10.12 -15.31
N PHE A 210 -2.17 10.44 -14.19
CA PHE A 210 -0.75 10.12 -14.08
C PHE A 210 -0.52 8.62 -14.25
N LYS A 211 0.42 8.32 -15.14
CA LYS A 211 0.85 6.96 -15.41
C LYS A 211 2.26 6.95 -15.94
N CYS A 212 3.04 5.99 -15.50
CA CYS A 212 4.27 5.65 -16.20
C CYS A 212 3.89 5.08 -17.56
N THR A 213 4.44 5.63 -18.64
CA THR A 213 4.21 5.14 -20.01
C THR A 213 5.35 4.28 -20.50
N GLN A 214 6.55 4.41 -19.90
CA GLN A 214 7.69 3.57 -20.21
C GLN A 214 8.57 3.31 -18.99
N TRP A 215 8.84 2.04 -18.74
CA TRP A 215 9.75 1.57 -17.68
C TRP A 215 11.16 1.31 -18.23
N LYS A 216 12.17 1.39 -17.37
CA LYS A 216 13.57 1.02 -17.67
C LYS A 216 13.73 -0.49 -17.85
#